data_AF-A0AAW6D9S9-F1
#
_entry.id   AF-A0AAW6D9S9-F1
#
_cell.length_a   1.000
_cell.length_b   1.000
_cell.length_c   1.000
_cell.angle_alpha   90.00
_cell.angle_beta   90.00
_cell.angle_gamma   90.00
#
_symmetry.space_group_name_H-M   'P 1'
#
loop_
_entity.id
_entity.type
_entity.pdbx_description
1 polymer ?
#
loop_
_entity_poly.entity_id
_entity_poly.type
_entity_poly.pdbx_seq_one_letter_code
_entity_poly.pdbx_strand_id
1 'polypeptide(L)'
;MSRSTVIGDNYPWQNAAIPYVEVDPWGVYKREYVSFVAYRLSTVNGFTIPYAYGDPNLWGYRAQNEGYRVDMNPSAGSVAWFTGNKGFHDAWVVGVNGENVEIEE
;
A
#
# COMPACT_ATOMS: atom_id res chain seq x y z
N MET A 1 -13.29 -18.54 7.45
CA MET A 1 -12.47 -18.95 6.30
C MET A 1 -11.40 -17.89 6.15
N SER A 2 -10.14 -18.22 6.41
CA SER A 2 -9.03 -17.32 6.08
C SER A 2 -8.73 -17.54 4.59
N ARG A 3 -8.77 -16.47 3.80
CA ARG A 3 -8.43 -16.50 2.38
C ARG A 3 -7.33 -15.48 2.17
N SER A 4 -6.09 -15.96 2.31
CA SER A 4 -4.94 -15.29 1.72
C SER A 4 -4.89 -15.66 0.24
N THR A 5 -4.75 -14.67 -0.63
CA THR A 5 -4.50 -14.89 -2.06
C THR A 5 -3.32 -13.99 -2.43
N VAL A 6 -2.13 -14.44 -2.05
CA VAL A 6 -0.86 -13.84 -2.50
C VAL A 6 -0.93 -13.73 -4.02
N ILE A 7 -0.81 -12.51 -4.53
CA ILE A 7 -0.85 -12.25 -5.97
C ILE A 7 0.56 -12.40 -6.54
N GLY A 8 1.58 -12.14 -5.71
CA GLY A 8 2.98 -12.33 -6.06
C GLY A 8 3.54 -11.22 -6.94
N ASP A 9 4.71 -11.48 -7.52
CA ASP A 9 5.52 -10.49 -8.24
C ASP A 9 4.97 -10.21 -9.64
N ASN A 10 4.02 -9.27 -9.70
CA ASN A 10 3.52 -8.69 -10.94
C ASN A 10 3.74 -7.16 -10.99
N TYR A 11 4.58 -6.64 -10.10
CA TYR A 11 4.89 -5.21 -10.07
C TYR A 11 5.67 -4.83 -11.33
N PRO A 12 5.13 -3.94 -12.18
CA PRO A 12 5.64 -3.74 -13.54
C PRO A 12 6.99 -3.00 -13.58
N TRP A 13 7.41 -2.39 -12.46
CA TRP A 13 8.60 -1.57 -12.37
C TRP A 13 9.70 -2.17 -11.49
N GLN A 14 9.66 -3.49 -11.27
CA GLN A 14 10.73 -4.22 -10.55
C GLN A 14 12.14 -3.94 -11.13
N ASN A 15 12.23 -3.72 -12.45
CA ASN A 15 13.47 -3.44 -13.19
C ASN A 15 13.61 -1.98 -13.63
N ALA A 16 12.79 -1.05 -13.10
CA ALA A 16 12.96 0.36 -13.41
C ALA A 16 14.36 0.83 -12.97
N ALA A 17 14.85 1.88 -13.66
CA ALA A 17 16.09 2.54 -13.30
C ALA A 17 16.10 2.91 -11.81
N ILE A 18 17.29 3.19 -11.27
CA ILE A 18 17.59 3.44 -9.83
C ILE A 18 16.41 4.12 -9.10
N PRO A 19 16.08 3.71 -7.86
CA PRO A 19 15.07 4.38 -7.05
C PRO A 19 15.20 5.91 -7.09
N TYR A 20 14.09 6.62 -7.01
CA TYR A 20 14.01 8.10 -7.01
C TYR A 20 14.28 8.81 -8.35
N VAL A 21 14.32 8.10 -9.48
CA VAL A 21 14.52 8.71 -10.80
C VAL A 21 13.22 8.87 -11.59
N GLU A 22 12.36 7.85 -11.54
CA GLU A 22 11.11 7.80 -12.30
C GLU A 22 9.91 7.72 -11.36
N VAL A 23 8.85 8.47 -11.70
CA VAL A 23 7.57 8.37 -11.01
C VAL A 23 6.62 7.42 -11.73
N ASP A 24 5.82 6.71 -10.95
CA ASP A 24 4.72 5.89 -11.41
C ASP A 24 3.49 6.75 -11.78
N PRO A 25 2.39 6.15 -12.28
CA PRO A 25 1.18 6.88 -12.65
C PRO A 25 0.51 7.65 -11.49
N TRP A 26 0.83 7.34 -10.23
CA TRP A 26 0.30 8.01 -9.04
C TRP A 26 1.22 9.12 -8.52
N GLY A 27 2.34 9.38 -9.20
CA GLY A 27 3.30 10.42 -8.82
C GLY A 27 4.20 10.01 -7.66
N VAL A 28 4.35 8.71 -7.44
CA VAL A 28 5.24 8.13 -6.42
C VAL A 28 6.47 7.57 -7.12
N TYR A 29 7.65 7.64 -6.50
CA TYR A 29 8.85 7.06 -7.09
C TYR A 29 8.72 5.55 -7.23
N LYS A 30 9.01 5.05 -8.44
CA LYS A 30 9.04 3.61 -8.72
C LYS A 30 10.07 2.93 -7.82
N ARG A 31 9.80 1.66 -7.47
CA ARG A 31 10.60 0.80 -6.58
C ARG A 31 10.61 1.18 -5.10
N GLU A 32 9.86 2.22 -4.70
CA GLU A 32 9.50 2.41 -3.30
C GLU A 32 8.29 1.55 -2.93
N TYR A 33 8.22 1.10 -1.68
CA TYR A 33 7.07 0.32 -1.14
C TYR A 33 5.72 1.01 -1.42
N VAL A 34 5.71 2.34 -1.37
CA VAL A 34 4.56 3.19 -1.62
C VAL A 34 4.02 3.02 -3.04
N SER A 35 4.92 2.87 -4.02
CA SER A 35 4.55 2.67 -5.42
C SER A 35 3.91 1.29 -5.61
N PHE A 36 4.39 0.28 -4.88
CA PHE A 36 3.76 -1.04 -4.85
C PHE A 36 2.36 -0.98 -4.24
N VAL A 37 2.18 -0.29 -3.12
CA VAL A 37 0.86 -0.11 -2.48
C VAL A 37 -0.11 0.61 -3.42
N ALA A 38 0.32 1.70 -4.07
CA ALA A 38 -0.50 2.42 -5.04
C ALA A 38 -0.89 1.52 -6.24
N TYR A 39 0.05 0.70 -6.72
CA TYR A 39 -0.20 -0.30 -7.75
C TYR A 39 -1.23 -1.35 -7.33
N ARG A 40 -1.13 -1.91 -6.12
CA ARG A 40 -2.10 -2.89 -5.59
C ARG A 40 -3.49 -2.28 -5.43
N LEU A 41 -3.58 -1.09 -4.86
CA LEU A 41 -4.85 -0.37 -4.74
C LEU A 41 -5.51 -0.19 -6.12
N SER A 42 -4.75 0.23 -7.12
CA SER A 42 -5.33 0.50 -8.44
C SER A 42 -5.67 -0.75 -9.23
N THR A 43 -4.85 -1.79 -9.18
CA THR A 43 -5.01 -2.98 -10.04
C THR A 43 -5.86 -4.08 -9.41
N VAL A 44 -5.87 -4.18 -8.08
CA VAL A 44 -6.60 -5.21 -7.35
C VAL A 44 -7.89 -4.65 -6.78
N ASN A 45 -7.84 -3.48 -6.12
CA ASN A 45 -9.03 -2.91 -5.51
C ASN A 45 -9.86 -2.07 -6.49
N GLY A 46 -9.30 -1.69 -7.65
CA GLY A 46 -9.91 -0.73 -8.56
C GLY A 46 -9.98 0.68 -7.96
N PHE A 47 -9.13 0.99 -6.98
CA PHE A 47 -9.08 2.26 -6.27
C PHE A 47 -7.80 3.01 -6.65
N THR A 48 -7.94 4.17 -7.28
CA THR A 48 -6.81 5.01 -7.68
C THR A 48 -6.65 6.15 -6.68
N ILE A 49 -5.50 6.21 -6.02
CA ILE A 49 -5.15 7.35 -5.17
C ILE A 49 -5.00 8.63 -6.01
N PRO A 50 -5.33 9.81 -5.46
CA PRO A 50 -5.01 11.08 -6.10
C PRO A 50 -3.53 11.18 -6.45
N TYR A 51 -3.22 11.78 -7.61
CA TYR A 51 -1.84 12.00 -8.03
C TYR A 51 -1.06 12.80 -6.98
N ALA A 52 0.17 12.38 -6.68
CA ALA A 52 1.01 12.94 -5.64
C ALA A 52 0.27 13.01 -4.29
N TYR A 53 -0.16 11.85 -3.79
CA TYR A 53 -0.92 11.71 -2.53
C TYR A 53 -0.13 12.17 -1.27
N GLY A 54 1.14 12.55 -1.44
CA GLY A 54 1.98 13.15 -0.41
C GLY A 54 2.79 12.12 0.35
N ASP A 55 3.32 12.53 1.50
CA ASP A 55 4.16 11.68 2.35
C ASP A 55 3.37 10.43 2.81
N PRO A 56 3.84 9.21 2.46
CA PRO A 56 3.26 7.92 2.89
C PRO A 56 3.01 7.85 4.39
N ASN A 57 3.91 8.44 5.17
CA ASN A 57 3.85 8.48 6.63
C ASN A 57 2.58 9.17 7.14
N LEU A 58 1.93 9.99 6.30
CA LEU A 58 0.70 10.73 6.62
C LEU A 58 -0.53 10.17 5.91
N TRP A 59 -0.42 9.10 5.12
CA TRP A 59 -1.53 8.57 4.32
C TRP A 59 -2.71 8.13 5.19
N GLY A 60 -2.49 7.52 6.35
CA GLY A 60 -3.58 7.15 7.26
C GLY A 60 -4.34 8.37 7.80
N TYR A 61 -3.64 9.43 8.22
CA TYR A 61 -4.28 10.67 8.65
C TYR A 61 -5.05 11.36 7.52
N ARG A 62 -4.45 11.41 6.33
CA ARG A 62 -5.09 11.99 5.14
C ARG A 62 -6.34 11.20 4.75
N ALA A 63 -6.23 9.87 4.70
CA ALA A 63 -7.34 8.98 4.36
C ALA A 63 -8.50 9.15 5.35
N GLN A 64 -8.21 9.27 6.65
CA GLN A 64 -9.21 9.56 7.66
C GLN A 64 -9.91 10.91 7.42
N ASN A 65 -9.15 11.96 7.09
CA ASN A 65 -9.70 13.28 6.78
C ASN A 65 -10.53 13.30 5.48
N GLU A 66 -10.21 12.43 4.52
CA GLU A 66 -10.98 12.23 3.30
C GLU A 66 -12.21 11.31 3.50
N GLY A 67 -12.41 10.78 4.71
CA GLY A 67 -13.59 9.99 5.08
C GLY A 67 -13.44 8.48 4.85
N TYR A 68 -12.24 7.99 4.53
CA TYR A 68 -11.97 6.56 4.46
C TYR A 68 -11.89 5.94 5.86
N ARG A 69 -12.29 4.68 5.97
CA ARG A 69 -12.16 3.91 7.20
C ARG A 69 -10.68 3.64 7.49
N VAL A 70 -10.21 4.14 8.63
CA VAL A 70 -8.88 3.86 9.18
C VAL A 70 -9.07 3.38 10.61
N ASP A 71 -8.86 2.08 10.83
CA ASP A 71 -9.03 1.44 12.14
C ASP A 71 -8.08 0.24 12.31
N MET A 72 -8.21 -0.46 13.44
CA MET A 72 -7.38 -1.62 13.79
C MET A 72 -7.97 -2.96 13.33
N ASN A 73 -8.90 -2.96 12.36
CA ASN A 73 -9.54 -4.17 11.84
C ASN A 73 -8.99 -4.48 10.44
N PRO A 74 -7.84 -5.17 10.33
CA PRO A 74 -7.25 -5.45 9.03
C PRO A 74 -8.17 -6.33 8.18
N SER A 75 -8.13 -6.12 6.88
CA SER A 75 -8.87 -6.93 5.90
C SER A 75 -8.07 -7.04 4.61
N ALA A 76 -8.20 -8.16 3.88
CA ALA A 76 -7.61 -8.26 2.55
C ALA A 76 -8.00 -7.05 1.69
N GLY A 77 -7.02 -6.42 1.03
CA GLY A 77 -7.22 -5.19 0.26
C GLY A 77 -7.00 -3.89 1.04
N SER A 78 -6.95 -3.89 2.37
CA SER A 78 -6.62 -2.67 3.13
C SER A 78 -5.14 -2.32 3.02
N VAL A 79 -4.79 -1.08 3.35
CA VAL A 79 -3.39 -0.68 3.57
C VAL A 79 -3.06 -0.85 5.05
N ALA A 80 -2.02 -1.60 5.35
CA ALA A 80 -1.39 -1.62 6.67
C ALA A 80 -0.44 -0.42 6.76
N TRP A 81 -0.87 0.61 7.49
CA TRP A 81 -0.10 1.83 7.73
C TRP A 81 0.54 1.77 9.11
N PHE A 82 1.88 1.83 9.13
CA PHE A 82 2.68 1.72 10.35
C PHE A 82 3.16 3.11 10.80
N THR A 83 3.03 3.40 12.09
CA THR A 83 3.48 4.66 12.69
C THR A 83 4.19 4.44 14.02
N GLY A 84 4.93 5.46 14.47
CA GLY A 84 5.56 5.47 15.79
C GLY A 84 6.75 4.52 15.90
N ASN A 85 6.80 3.71 16.96
CA ASN A 85 7.97 2.88 17.30
C ASN A 85 8.26 1.75 16.29
N LYS A 86 7.35 1.48 15.35
CA LYS A 86 7.55 0.48 14.29
C LYS A 86 8.22 1.05 13.04
N GLY A 87 8.58 2.33 13.04
CA GLY A 87 8.95 3.06 11.83
C GLY A 87 7.71 3.49 11.07
N PHE A 88 7.91 4.40 10.12
CA PHE A 88 6.85 4.76 9.19
C PHE A 88 6.98 3.92 7.92
N HIS A 89 5.91 3.23 7.58
CA HIS A 89 5.87 2.29 6.45
C HIS A 89 4.44 2.00 6.02
N ASP A 90 4.26 1.55 4.78
CA ASP A 90 2.97 1.12 4.23
C ASP A 90 3.11 -0.21 3.49
N ALA A 91 2.17 -1.11 3.71
CA ALA A 91 2.09 -2.37 2.96
C ALA A 91 0.65 -2.71 2.59
N TRP A 92 0.44 -3.48 1.54
CA TRP A 92 -0.90 -3.90 1.12
C TRP A 92 -1.26 -5.23 1.80
N VAL A 93 -2.42 -5.31 2.44
CA VAL A 93 -2.86 -6.51 3.18
C VAL A 93 -3.38 -7.55 2.21
N VAL A 94 -2.70 -8.69 2.14
CA VAL A 94 -3.11 -9.86 1.35
C VAL A 94 -4.24 -10.61 2.03
N GLY A 95 -4.17 -10.74 3.34
CA GLY A 95 -5.12 -11.54 4.11
C GLY A 95 -4.87 -11.49 5.61
N VAL A 96 -5.87 -11.97 6.35
CA VAL A 96 -5.82 -12.09 7.81
C VAL A 96 -6.06 -13.55 8.19
N ASN A 97 -5.10 -14.13 8.91
CA ASN A 97 -5.03 -15.54 9.27
C ASN A 97 -4.94 -15.66 10.80
N GLY A 98 -6.10 -15.59 11.47
CA GLY A 98 -6.16 -15.54 12.93
C GLY A 98 -5.59 -14.22 13.43
N GLU A 99 -4.54 -14.29 14.26
CA GLU A 99 -3.83 -13.12 14.79
C GLU A 99 -2.75 -12.57 13.84
N ASN A 100 -2.50 -13.27 12.73
CA ASN A 100 -1.48 -12.87 11.76
C ASN A 100 -2.10 -12.08 10.61
N VAL A 101 -1.44 -10.99 10.22
CA VAL A 101 -1.75 -10.23 9.00
C VAL A 101 -0.64 -10.50 8.00
N GLU A 102 -1.03 -10.95 6.80
CA GLU A 102 -0.12 -11.17 5.69
C GLU A 102 -0.15 -9.95 4.77
N ILE A 103 1.04 -9.48 4.37
CA ILE A 103 1.24 -8.23 3.63
C ILE A 103 2.15 -8.46 2.42
N GLU A 104 2.02 -7.59 1.42
CA GLU A 104 2.92 -7.45 0.27
C GLU A 104 3.40 -6.00 0.15
N GLU A 105 4.66 -5.82 -0.24
CA GLU A 105 5.36 -4.53 -0.41
C GLU A 105 6.45 -4.62 -1.50
#